data_AF-A0A537R5L6-F1
#
_entry.id   AF-A0A537R5L6-F1
#
_cell.length_a   1.000
_cell.length_b   1.000
_cell.length_c   1.000
_cell.angle_alpha   90.00
_cell.angle_beta   90.00
_cell.angle_gamma   90.00
#
_symmetry.space_group_name_H-M   'P 1'
#
loop_
_entity.id
_entity.type
_entity.pdbx_description
1 polymer ?
#
loop_
_entity_poly.entity_id
_entity_poly.type
_entity_poly.pdbx_seq_one_letter_code
_entity_poly.pdbx_strand_id
1 'polypeptide(L)' 'MGLGHAGRHPDYPGLVSERYISESNQRLFYMRWQQFMNAASWADIPLAPITARFEGTAATRKAPRDDSMPL' A
#
# COMPACT_ATOMS: atom_id res chain seq x y z
N MET A 1 9.06 -20.45 -1.33
CA MET A 1 8.01 -21.50 -1.33
C MET A 1 6.66 -20.89 -1.77
N GLY A 2 5.81 -21.63 -2.48
CA GLY A 2 4.46 -21.16 -2.87
C GLY A 2 4.39 -20.11 -4.01
N LEU A 3 5.47 -19.96 -4.78
CA LEU A 3 5.50 -19.09 -5.97
C LEU A 3 4.53 -19.61 -7.04
N GLY A 4 3.69 -18.72 -7.59
CA GLY A 4 2.69 -19.09 -8.59
C GLY A 4 1.44 -19.77 -8.03
N HIS A 5 1.37 -19.99 -6.71
CA HIS A 5 0.24 -20.64 -6.02
C HIS A 5 -0.57 -19.64 -5.19
N ALA A 6 -0.64 -18.39 -5.66
CA ALA A 6 -1.47 -17.34 -5.10
C ALA A 6 -2.17 -16.58 -6.22
N GLY A 7 -3.44 -16.28 -6.03
CA GLY A 7 -4.28 -15.67 -7.06
C GLY A 7 -5.44 -14.86 -6.48
N ARG A 8 -6.31 -14.36 -7.36
CA ARG A 8 -7.56 -13.72 -6.94
C ARG A 8 -8.55 -14.79 -6.50
N HIS A 9 -9.27 -14.51 -5.42
CA HIS A 9 -10.36 -15.36 -4.94
C HIS A 9 -11.70 -14.63 -5.14
N PRO A 10 -12.80 -15.33 -5.49
CA PRO A 10 -14.10 -14.69 -5.69
C PRO A 10 -14.60 -13.93 -4.44
N ASP A 11 -14.39 -14.51 -3.26
CA ASP A 11 -14.92 -13.95 -2.01
C ASP A 11 -13.92 -13.11 -1.21
N TYR A 12 -12.63 -13.23 -1.52
CA TYR A 12 -11.57 -12.60 -0.71
C TYR A 12 -10.77 -11.60 -1.55
N PRO A 13 -10.63 -10.35 -1.09
CA PRO A 13 -9.88 -9.34 -1.82
C PRO A 13 -8.37 -9.61 -1.76
N GLY A 14 -7.65 -9.08 -2.75
CA GLY A 14 -6.20 -9.17 -2.82
C GLY A 14 -5.69 -10.49 -3.41
N LEU A 15 -4.46 -10.85 -3.02
CA LEU A 15 -3.83 -12.11 -3.40
C LEU A 15 -4.00 -13.13 -2.29
N VAL A 16 -4.58 -14.28 -2.62
CA VAL A 16 -4.89 -15.35 -1.68
C VAL A 16 -4.09 -16.58 -2.07
N SER A 17 -3.44 -17.19 -1.08
CA SER A 17 -2.73 -18.45 -1.26
C SER A 17 -3.71 -19.60 -1.47
N GLU A 18 -3.41 -20.50 -2.41
CA GLU A 18 -4.19 -21.72 -2.64
C GLU A 18 -4.06 -22.74 -1.50
N ARG A 19 -3.00 -22.63 -0.69
CA ARG A 19 -2.68 -23.57 0.39
C ARG A 19 -2.46 -22.84 1.71
N TYR A 20 -2.72 -23.57 2.80
CA TYR A 20 -2.57 -23.07 4.17
C TYR A 20 -1.12 -22.69 4.51
N ILE A 21 -0.15 -23.54 4.16
CA ILE A 21 1.27 -23.27 4.38
C ILE A 21 1.82 -22.58 3.12
N SER A 22 2.16 -21.29 3.24
CA SER A 22 2.75 -20.51 2.15
C SER A 22 3.60 -19.36 2.70
N GLU A 23 4.48 -18.84 1.85
CA GLU A 23 5.28 -17.64 2.14
C GLU A 23 4.68 -16.38 1.48
N SER A 24 3.45 -16.46 0.96
CA SER A 24 2.80 -15.37 0.22
C SER A 24 2.70 -14.10 1.08
N ASN A 25 2.33 -14.24 2.35
CA ASN A 25 2.20 -13.11 3.27
C ASN A 25 3.55 -12.50 3.64
N GLN A 26 4.58 -13.33 3.86
CA GLN A 26 5.93 -12.88 4.19
C GLN A 26 6.53 -12.10 3.02
N ARG A 27 6.33 -12.58 1.79
CA ARG A 27 6.77 -11.87 0.58
C ARG A 27 6.09 -10.52 0.44
N LEU A 28 4.77 -10.46 0.60
CA LEU A 28 4.04 -9.19 0.52
C LEU A 28 4.50 -8.21 1.60
N PHE A 29 4.76 -8.70 2.81
CA PHE A 29 5.32 -7.89 3.89
C PHE A 29 6.67 -7.29 3.50
N TYR A 30 7.62 -8.11 3.05
CA TYR A 30 8.96 -7.62 2.68
C TYR A 30 8.98 -6.75 1.43
N MET A 31 8.10 -7.02 0.45
CA MET A 31 7.90 -6.13 -0.69
C MET A 31 7.45 -4.74 -0.22
N ARG A 32 6.49 -4.69 0.71
CA ARG A 32 6.00 -3.42 1.23
C ARG A 32 7.05 -2.74 2.09
N TRP A 33 7.75 -3.49 2.94
CA TRP A 33 8.89 -2.99 3.72
C TRP A 33 9.94 -2.35 2.81
N GLN A 34 10.34 -3.01 1.72
CA GLN A 34 11.30 -2.45 0.77
C GLN A 34 10.81 -1.15 0.12
N GLN A 35 9.51 -1.04 -0.20
CA GLN A 35 8.95 0.21 -0.72
C GLN A 35 9.05 1.35 0.30
N PHE A 36 8.80 1.06 1.57
CA PHE A 36 8.94 2.05 2.64
C PHE A 36 10.40 2.48 2.87
N MET A 37 11.32 1.52 2.93
CA MET A 37 12.72 1.81 3.22
C MET A 37 13.43 2.58 2.11
N ASN A 38 12.95 2.47 0.87
CA ASN A 38 13.52 3.17 -0.28
C ASN A 38 12.80 4.48 -0.63
N ALA A 39 11.71 4.83 0.07
CA ALA A 39 10.97 6.06 -0.16
C ALA A 39 11.56 7.21 0.67
N ALA A 40 11.73 8.38 0.06
CA ALA A 40 12.13 9.59 0.79
C ALA A 40 10.95 10.23 1.55
N SER A 41 9.73 9.96 1.08
CA SER A 41 8.50 10.49 1.65
C SER A 41 7.31 9.59 1.37
N TRP A 42 6.19 9.85 2.05
CA TRP A 42 4.91 9.18 1.79
C TRP A 42 4.39 9.35 0.36
N ALA A 43 4.77 10.44 -0.32
CA ALA A 43 4.35 10.70 -1.70
C ALA A 43 5.03 9.77 -2.72
N ASP A 44 6.17 9.17 -2.35
CA ASP A 44 6.94 8.28 -3.24
C ASP A 44 6.44 6.83 -3.18
N ILE A 45 5.54 6.53 -2.23
CA ILE A 45 5.01 5.19 -2.02
C ILE A 45 3.77 5.03 -2.90
N PRO A 46 3.71 4.04 -3.81
CA PRO A 46 2.52 3.78 -4.59
C PRO A 46 1.42 3.26 -3.65
N LEU A 47 0.43 4.11 -3.40
CA LEU A 47 -0.80 3.78 -2.68
C LEU A 47 -1.90 3.51 -3.69
N ALA A 48 -2.65 2.42 -3.48
CA ALA A 48 -3.88 2.21 -4.22
C ALA A 48 -4.83 3.40 -3.95
N PRO A 49 -5.60 3.86 -4.96
CA PRO A 49 -6.60 4.89 -4.74
C PRO A 49 -7.52 4.48 -3.58
N ILE A 50 -7.80 5.42 -2.70
CA ILE A 50 -8.73 5.16 -1.62
C ILE A 50 -10.14 5.08 -2.21
N THR A 51 -10.71 3.87 -2.25
CA THR A 51 -12.07 3.63 -2.73
C THR A 51 -13.11 3.62 -1.60
N ALA A 52 -12.66 3.71 -0.35
CA ALA A 52 -13.54 3.80 0.81
C ALA A 52 -14.29 5.14 0.80
N ARG A 53 -15.61 5.10 1.05
CA ARG A 53 -16.39 6.31 1.32
C ARG A 53 -16.19 6.67 2.78
N PHE A 54 -15.44 7.73 3.04
CA PHE A 54 -15.31 8.28 4.38
C PHE A 54 -16.50 9.17 4.67
N GLU A 55 -17.35 8.77 5.62
CA GLU A 55 -18.37 9.64 6.20
C GLU A 55 -17.72 10.49 7.29
N GLY A 56 -16.99 11.55 6.91
CA GLY A 56 -16.34 12.43 7.87
C GLY A 56 -15.54 13.57 7.24
N THR A 57 -15.50 14.71 7.92
CA THR A 57 -14.90 15.99 7.49
C THR A 57 -13.37 15.99 7.40
N ALA A 58 -12.72 14.85 7.60
CA ALA A 58 -11.27 14.71 7.50
C ALA A 58 -10.83 14.61 6.02
N ALA A 59 -11.07 15.68 5.26
CA ALA A 59 -10.44 15.84 3.96
C ALA A 59 -8.94 16.08 4.18
N THR A 60 -8.09 15.22 3.61
CA THR A 60 -6.65 15.45 3.53
C THR A 60 -6.39 16.71 2.69
N ARG A 61 -6.16 17.84 3.36
CA ARG A 61 -5.77 19.09 2.72
C ARG A 61 -4.40 18.88 2.07
N LYS A 62 -4.33 18.86 0.74
CA LYS A 62 -3.07 19.10 0.02
C LYS A 62 -2.67 20.54 0.32
N ALA A 63 -1.70 20.74 1.20
CA ALA A 63 -1.12 22.06 1.41
C ALA A 63 -0.35 22.46 0.13
N PRO A 64 -0.59 23.66 -0.45
CA PRO A 64 0.32 24.19 -1.46
C PRO A 64 1.69 24.41 -0.82
N ARG A 65 2.76 24.03 -1.52
CA ARG A 65 4.12 24.40 -1.12
C ARG A 65 4.23 25.91 -1.22
N ASP A 66 4.45 26.56 -0.08
CA ASP A 66 4.80 27.97 0.00
C ASP A 66 6.33 28.07 0.00
N ASP A 67 6.90 28.47 -1.14
CA ASP A 67 8.34 28.69 -1.35
C ASP A 67 8.76 30.12 -0.95
N SER A 68 8.02 30.81 -0.07
CA SER A 68 8.38 32.14 0.39
C SER A 68 8.79 32.19 1.87
N MET A 69 10.04 31.79 2.15
CA MET A 69 10.76 32.19 3.36
C MET A 69 12.12 32.78 2.95
N PRO A 70 12.31 34.11 3.04
CA PRO A 70 13.64 34.70 3.06
C PRO A 70 14.24 34.59 4.47
N LEU A 71 15.58 34.46 4.54
CA LEU A 71 16.36 34.77 5.74
C LEU A 71 16.39 36.28 5.97
#